data_AF-A0A7J0F2Y9-F1
#
_entry.id   AF-A0A7J0F2Y9-F1
#
_cell.length_a   1.000
_cell.length_b   1.000
_cell.length_c   1.000
_cell.angle_alpha   90.00
_cell.angle_beta   90.00
_cell.angle_gamma   90.00
#
_symmetry.space_group_name_H-M   'P 1'
#
loop_
_entity.id
_entity.type
_entity.pdbx_description
1 polymer ?
#
loop_
_entity_poly.entity_id
_entity_poly.type
_entity_poly.pdbx_seq_one_letter_code
_entity_poly.pdbx_strand_id
1 'polypeptide(L)'
;MLFSRGDVESVQLLMNKMRRFGDCSGLRVSMEKSNLYAAGISRDDLEAIKFISGFSEGRFPFRYLGLPVASTKLTIAQFHPFTDRIAGYLNAWAGMKLSYAGRCELIRSILQGVECFWLASLYIPAGIRDRLIRMCRNFLWGGQCYVFKKKALVAWESILSRPDQIKTRPRKSNYSNAKKSTPK
;
A
#
# COMPACT_ATOMS: atom_id res chain seq x y z
N MET A 1 -2.79 -2.77 19.72
CA MET A 1 -1.39 -2.50 20.10
C MET A 1 -1.43 -1.65 21.36
N LEU A 2 -0.59 -1.92 22.36
CA LEU A 2 -0.48 -1.09 23.57
C LEU A 2 0.86 -0.36 23.53
N PHE A 3 0.87 0.89 23.97
CA PHE A 3 2.06 1.72 24.03
C PHE A 3 2.27 2.19 25.46
N SER A 4 3.51 2.17 25.94
CA SER A 4 3.92 2.72 27.21
C SER A 4 5.24 3.46 27.04
N ARG A 5 5.62 4.27 28.03
CA ARG A 5 7.00 4.75 28.12
C ARG A 5 7.92 3.55 28.33
N GLY A 6 9.17 3.71 27.90
CA GLY A 6 10.20 2.67 27.90
C GLY A 6 10.90 2.48 29.24
N ASP A 7 10.22 2.76 30.35
CA ASP A 7 10.71 2.57 31.70
C ASP A 7 9.98 1.42 32.40
N VAL A 8 10.67 0.82 33.37
CA VAL A 8 10.21 -0.35 34.11
C VAL A 8 8.89 -0.10 34.84
N GLU A 9 8.75 1.07 35.48
CA GLU A 9 7.57 1.43 36.27
C GLU A 9 6.30 1.50 35.39
N SER A 10 6.40 2.16 34.24
CA SER A 10 5.30 2.30 33.28
C SER A 10 4.83 0.94 32.75
N VAL A 11 5.76 0.04 32.43
CA VAL A 11 5.40 -1.30 31.94
C VAL A 11 4.80 -2.14 33.06
N GLN A 12 5.34 -2.09 34.27
CA GLN A 12 4.78 -2.81 35.41
C GLN A 12 3.35 -2.35 35.71
N LEU A 13 3.08 -1.04 35.66
CA LEU A 13 1.73 -0.51 35.79
C LEU A 13 0.81 -1.03 34.69
N LEU A 14 1.26 -1.01 33.43
CA LEU A 14 0.49 -1.54 32.30
C LEU A 14 0.14 -3.02 32.49
N MET A 15 1.11 -3.85 32.89
CA MET A 15 0.89 -5.29 33.12
C MET A 15 -0.08 -5.55 34.27
N ASN A 16 0.01 -4.76 35.35
CA ASN A 16 -0.95 -4.83 36.46
C ASN A 16 -2.37 -4.48 36.02
N LYS A 17 -2.54 -3.44 35.19
CA LYS A 17 -3.85 -3.07 34.64
C LYS A 17 -4.41 -4.15 33.71
N MET A 18 -3.56 -4.75 32.87
CA MET A 18 -3.96 -5.86 31.99
C MET A 18 -4.39 -7.09 32.78
N ARG A 19 -3.67 -7.43 33.87
CA ARG A 19 -4.06 -8.51 34.77
C ARG A 19 -5.42 -8.26 35.40
N ARG A 20 -5.59 -7.07 36.00
CA ARG A 20 -6.86 -6.67 36.63
C ARG A 20 -8.03 -6.68 35.64
N PHE A 21 -7.82 -6.19 34.43
CA PHE A 21 -8.83 -6.27 33.36
C PHE A 21 -9.16 -7.73 33.03
N GLY A 22 -8.16 -8.60 32.96
CA GLY A 22 -8.35 -10.04 32.76
C GLY A 22 -9.14 -10.71 33.87
N ASP A 23 -8.90 -10.32 35.13
CA ASP A 23 -9.62 -10.85 36.28
C ASP A 23 -11.10 -10.42 36.29
N CYS A 24 -11.40 -9.20 35.82
CA CYS A 24 -12.79 -8.73 35.68
C CYS A 24 -13.52 -9.30 34.45
N SER A 25 -12.81 -9.50 33.33
CA SER A 25 -13.41 -9.90 32.05
C SER A 25 -13.35 -11.41 31.77
N GLY A 26 -12.55 -12.16 32.53
CA GLY A 26 -12.20 -13.55 32.24
C GLY A 26 -11.19 -13.73 31.10
N LEU A 27 -10.69 -12.64 30.50
CA LEU A 27 -9.72 -12.70 29.41
C LEU A 27 -8.29 -12.85 29.93
N ARG A 28 -7.43 -13.53 29.15
CA ARG A 28 -6.00 -13.70 29.45
C ARG A 28 -5.16 -13.26 28.26
N VAL A 29 -4.02 -12.61 28.55
CA VAL A 29 -3.03 -12.28 27.52
C VAL A 29 -2.32 -13.56 27.09
N SER A 30 -2.24 -13.80 25.79
CA SER A 30 -1.49 -14.92 25.23
C SER A 30 -0.02 -14.54 25.11
N MET A 31 0.86 -15.24 25.84
CA MET A 31 2.31 -15.01 25.80
C MET A 31 2.93 -15.41 24.46
N GLU A 32 2.34 -16.39 23.77
CA GLU A 32 2.81 -16.86 22.45
C GLU A 32 2.50 -15.87 21.33
N LYS A 33 1.34 -15.20 21.41
CA LYS A 33 0.89 -14.25 20.38
C LYS A 33 1.35 -12.82 20.64
N SER A 34 1.80 -12.52 21.86
CA SER A 34 2.21 -11.18 22.28
C SER A 34 3.73 -11.05 22.25
N ASN A 35 4.21 -9.98 21.63
CA ASN A 35 5.63 -9.67 21.55
C ASN A 35 5.86 -8.25 22.07
N LEU A 36 7.00 -8.04 22.73
CA LEU A 36 7.52 -6.75 23.12
C LEU A 36 8.33 -6.15 21.98
N TYR A 37 8.05 -4.90 21.62
CA TYR A 37 8.84 -4.15 20.65
C TYR A 37 9.32 -2.86 21.31
N ALA A 38 10.63 -2.62 21.29
CA ALA A 38 11.23 -1.46 21.92
C ALA A 38 12.19 -0.74 20.98
N ALA A 39 12.23 0.58 21.07
CA ALA A 39 13.15 1.43 20.32
C ALA A 39 13.62 2.58 21.21
N GLY A 40 14.93 2.85 21.22
CA GLY A 40 15.51 3.95 21.99
C GLY A 40 15.56 3.75 23.51
N ILE A 41 15.61 2.50 23.99
CA ILE A 41 15.79 2.17 25.41
C ILE A 41 17.14 1.49 25.67
N SER A 42 17.64 1.56 26.90
CA SER A 42 18.87 0.87 27.31
C SER A 42 18.68 -0.65 27.27
N ARG A 43 19.78 -1.41 27.16
CA ARG A 43 19.71 -2.88 27.20
C ARG A 43 19.25 -3.37 28.58
N ASP A 44 19.72 -2.73 29.64
CA ASP A 44 19.38 -3.08 31.02
C ASP A 44 17.88 -2.90 31.27
N ASP A 45 17.30 -1.77 30.83
CA ASP A 45 15.85 -1.54 30.92
C ASP A 45 15.06 -2.54 30.07
N LEU A 46 15.52 -2.85 28.86
CA LEU A 46 14.87 -3.82 27.98
C LEU A 46 14.84 -5.22 28.62
N GLU A 47 15.93 -5.66 29.23
CA GLU A 47 16.01 -6.94 29.92
C GLU A 47 15.09 -6.98 31.15
N ALA A 48 15.08 -5.92 31.95
CA ALA A 48 14.16 -5.78 33.08
C ALA A 48 12.69 -5.81 32.63
N ILE A 49 12.35 -5.07 31.56
CA ILE A 49 11.00 -5.04 30.98
C ILE A 49 10.59 -6.41 30.43
N LYS A 50 11.51 -7.13 29.77
CA LYS A 50 11.26 -8.50 29.28
C LYS A 50 10.97 -9.45 30.45
N PHE A 51 11.75 -9.35 31.53
CA PHE A 51 11.53 -10.15 32.73
C PHE A 51 10.16 -9.88 33.36
N ILE A 52 9.76 -8.61 33.49
CA ILE A 52 8.49 -8.22 34.12
C ILE A 52 7.29 -8.58 33.25
N SER A 53 7.38 -8.33 31.95
CA SER A 53 6.26 -8.59 31.03
C SER A 53 6.12 -10.07 30.67
N GLY A 54 7.23 -10.82 30.65
CA GLY A 54 7.28 -12.21 30.19
C GLY A 54 7.07 -12.38 28.68
N PHE A 55 7.04 -11.28 27.91
CA PHE A 55 6.88 -11.33 26.45
C PHE A 55 8.21 -11.63 25.76
N SER A 56 8.12 -12.35 24.65
CA SER A 56 9.25 -12.48 23.73
C SER A 56 9.52 -11.15 23.03
N GLU A 57 10.80 -10.87 22.78
CA GLU A 57 11.21 -9.66 22.07
C GLU A 57 11.02 -9.83 20.56
N GLY A 58 10.20 -8.97 19.98
CA GLY A 58 9.99 -8.89 18.54
C GLY A 58 11.03 -8.00 17.86
N ARG A 59 11.14 -8.12 16.53
CA ARG A 59 12.06 -7.32 15.72
C ARG A 59 11.33 -6.40 14.76
N PHE A 60 11.87 -5.19 14.58
CA PHE A 60 11.42 -4.28 13.53
C PHE A 60 12.11 -4.61 12.18
N PRO A 61 11.47 -4.29 11.05
CA PRO A 61 10.05 -3.94 10.91
C PRO A 61 9.16 -5.19 11.12
N PHE A 62 7.94 -5.00 11.61
CA PHE A 62 6.93 -6.06 11.64
C PHE A 62 5.63 -5.58 10.99
N ARG A 63 4.67 -6.49 10.80
CA ARG A 63 3.38 -6.16 10.17
C ARG A 63 2.27 -6.09 11.21
N TYR A 64 1.52 -5.00 11.20
CA TYR A 64 0.30 -4.85 11.99
C TYR A 64 -0.85 -4.43 11.09
N LEU A 65 -1.93 -5.23 11.08
CA LEU A 65 -3.12 -4.99 10.25
C LEU A 65 -2.84 -4.78 8.75
N GLY A 66 -1.74 -5.35 8.25
CA GLY A 66 -1.34 -5.17 6.84
C GLY A 66 -0.34 -4.04 6.59
N LEU A 67 -0.10 -3.16 7.57
CA LEU A 67 0.85 -2.06 7.49
C LEU A 67 2.19 -2.45 8.12
N PRO A 68 3.32 -2.06 7.50
CA PRO A 68 4.63 -2.20 8.13
C PRO A 68 4.78 -1.17 9.25
N VAL A 69 5.13 -1.65 10.44
CA VAL A 69 5.48 -0.85 11.61
C VAL A 69 7.00 -0.93 11.77
N ALA A 70 7.65 0.23 11.83
CA ALA A 70 9.10 0.35 11.96
C ALA A 70 9.44 1.45 12.98
N SER A 71 10.59 1.30 13.64
CA SER A 71 11.16 2.32 14.52
C SER A 71 11.81 3.49 13.76
N THR A 72 12.01 3.32 12.46
CA THR A 72 12.66 4.28 11.56
C THR A 72 11.81 4.49 10.30
N LYS A 73 12.20 5.46 9.46
CA LYS A 73 11.52 5.70 8.18
C LYS A 73 11.54 4.43 7.32
N LEU A 74 10.38 4.08 6.77
CA LEU A 74 10.25 2.90 5.93
C LEU A 74 11.06 3.03 4.64
N THR A 75 11.80 1.98 4.32
CA THR A 75 12.53 1.86 3.05
C THR A 75 11.61 1.42 1.92
N ILE A 76 12.00 1.67 0.67
CA ILE A 76 11.27 1.21 -0.52
C ILE A 76 11.01 -0.30 -0.47
N ALA A 77 11.97 -1.08 0.02
CA ALA A 77 11.84 -2.53 0.13
C ALA A 77 10.68 -2.96 1.06
N GLN A 78 10.44 -2.21 2.14
CA GLN A 78 9.37 -2.53 3.09
C GLN A 78 7.96 -2.26 2.51
N PHE A 79 7.86 -1.54 1.38
CA PHE A 79 6.61 -1.37 0.64
C PHE A 79 6.35 -2.47 -0.39
N HIS A 80 7.24 -3.46 -0.57
CA HIS A 80 7.01 -4.57 -1.50
C HIS A 80 5.66 -5.27 -1.28
N PRO A 81 5.28 -5.66 -0.04
CA PRO A 81 4.02 -6.36 0.17
C PRO A 81 2.78 -5.53 -0.18
N PHE A 82 2.89 -4.21 -0.08
CA PHE A 82 1.86 -3.29 -0.51
C PHE A 82 1.73 -3.30 -2.03
N THR A 83 2.85 -3.19 -2.75
CA THR A 83 2.85 -3.27 -4.21
C THR A 83 2.39 -4.64 -4.71
N ASP A 84 2.76 -5.72 -4.03
CA ASP A 84 2.39 -7.09 -4.40
C ASP A 84 0.89 -7.33 -4.21
N ARG A 85 0.29 -6.75 -3.16
CA ARG A 85 -1.17 -6.82 -2.96
C ARG A 85 -1.92 -6.13 -4.10
N ILE A 86 -1.48 -4.95 -4.53
CA ILE A 86 -2.06 -4.25 -5.67
C ILE A 86 -1.85 -5.04 -6.96
N ALA A 87 -0.66 -5.62 -7.15
CA ALA A 87 -0.39 -6.51 -8.28
C ALA A 87 -1.34 -7.71 -8.30
N GLY A 88 -1.61 -8.30 -7.13
CA GLY A 88 -2.53 -9.41 -6.96
C GLY A 88 -3.94 -9.08 -7.44
N TYR A 89 -4.49 -7.93 -7.04
CA TYR A 89 -5.80 -7.47 -7.53
C TYR A 89 -5.81 -7.26 -9.05
N LEU A 90 -4.81 -6.55 -9.58
CA LEU A 90 -4.73 -6.28 -11.02
C LEU A 90 -4.57 -7.57 -11.84
N ASN A 91 -3.78 -8.54 -11.35
CA ASN A 91 -3.57 -9.83 -12.02
C ASN A 91 -4.81 -10.72 -11.96
N ALA A 92 -5.56 -10.72 -10.86
CA ALA A 92 -6.82 -11.44 -10.77
C ALA A 92 -7.83 -10.96 -11.84
N TRP A 93 -7.84 -9.66 -12.13
CA TRP A 93 -8.72 -9.08 -13.14
C TRP A 93 -8.15 -9.11 -14.56
N ALA A 94 -6.85 -9.36 -14.71
CA ALA A 94 -6.19 -9.44 -16.00
C ALA A 94 -6.74 -10.57 -16.89
N GLY A 95 -7.28 -11.64 -16.27
CA GLY A 95 -7.96 -12.73 -16.97
C GLY A 95 -9.40 -12.44 -17.40
N MET A 96 -9.98 -11.33 -16.94
CA MET A 96 -11.37 -10.97 -17.22
C MET A 96 -11.48 -10.16 -18.52
N LYS A 97 -12.50 -10.44 -19.34
CA LYS A 97 -12.81 -9.67 -20.56
C LYS A 97 -13.48 -8.34 -20.17
N LEU A 98 -12.67 -7.36 -19.79
CA LEU A 98 -13.15 -6.05 -19.32
C LEU A 98 -13.10 -4.99 -20.41
N SER A 99 -14.11 -4.13 -20.45
CA SER A 99 -14.07 -2.91 -21.27
C SER A 99 -13.02 -1.93 -20.74
N TYR A 100 -12.69 -0.90 -21.53
CA TYR A 100 -11.81 0.18 -21.05
C TYR A 100 -12.40 0.88 -19.82
N ALA A 101 -13.68 1.24 -19.87
CA ALA A 101 -14.38 1.85 -18.74
C ALA A 101 -14.39 0.94 -17.50
N GLY A 102 -14.63 -0.38 -17.67
CA GLY A 102 -14.56 -1.33 -16.56
C GLY A 102 -13.18 -1.40 -15.91
N ARG A 103 -12.10 -1.33 -16.71
CA ARG A 103 -10.73 -1.25 -16.17
C ARG A 103 -10.46 0.05 -15.43
N CYS A 104 -10.97 1.19 -15.91
CA CYS A 104 -10.88 2.47 -15.19
C CYS A 104 -11.56 2.39 -13.81
N GLU A 105 -12.78 1.86 -13.74
CA GLU A 105 -13.51 1.74 -12.47
C GLU A 105 -12.81 0.82 -11.46
N LEU A 106 -12.24 -0.29 -11.93
CA LEU A 106 -11.44 -1.17 -11.09
C LEU A 106 -10.14 -0.51 -10.57
N ILE A 107 -9.48 0.30 -11.40
CA ILE A 107 -8.33 1.09 -10.93
C ILE A 107 -8.79 2.11 -9.89
N ARG A 108 -9.91 2.78 -10.14
CA ARG A 108 -10.46 3.78 -9.21
C ARG A 108 -10.79 3.18 -7.85
N SER A 109 -11.38 1.99 -7.81
CA SER A 109 -11.69 1.30 -6.55
C SER A 109 -10.43 0.91 -5.76
N ILE A 110 -9.37 0.43 -6.43
CA ILE A 110 -8.07 0.17 -5.79
C ILE A 110 -7.52 1.47 -5.20
N LEU A 111 -7.44 2.53 -6.01
CA LEU A 111 -6.84 3.80 -5.58
C LEU A 111 -7.57 4.38 -4.38
N GLN A 112 -8.91 4.35 -4.38
CA GLN A 112 -9.71 4.78 -3.25
C GLN A 112 -9.38 3.97 -1.98
N GLY A 113 -9.24 2.64 -2.08
CA GLY A 113 -8.83 1.81 -0.94
C GLY A 113 -7.41 2.12 -0.45
N VAL A 114 -6.48 2.42 -1.35
CA VAL A 114 -5.11 2.84 -1.02
C VAL A 114 -5.11 4.18 -0.29
N GLU A 115 -5.86 5.16 -0.79
CA GLU A 115 -5.98 6.49 -0.18
C GLU A 115 -6.58 6.41 1.22
N CYS A 116 -7.68 5.67 1.39
CA CYS A 116 -8.37 5.55 2.67
C CYS A 116 -7.54 4.82 3.75
N PHE A 117 -6.69 3.85 3.38
CA PHE A 117 -5.99 3.02 4.35
C PHE A 117 -4.49 3.34 4.46
N TRP A 118 -3.77 3.37 3.33
CA TRP A 118 -2.32 3.51 3.32
C TRP A 118 -1.89 4.97 3.46
N LEU A 119 -2.50 5.89 2.71
CA LEU A 119 -2.11 7.31 2.78
C LEU A 119 -2.52 7.98 4.10
N ALA A 120 -3.57 7.49 4.74
CA ALA A 120 -3.96 7.94 6.08
C ALA A 120 -2.91 7.57 7.15
N SER A 121 -2.16 6.49 6.95
CA SER A 121 -1.25 5.93 7.97
C SER A 121 0.23 6.14 7.66
N LEU A 122 0.63 6.20 6.38
CA LEU A 122 2.01 6.18 5.93
C LEU A 122 2.28 7.18 4.80
N TYR A 123 3.44 7.82 4.86
CA TYR A 123 3.96 8.58 3.73
C TYR A 123 4.52 7.62 2.67
N ILE A 124 4.02 7.71 1.43
CA ILE A 124 4.48 6.88 0.32
C ILE A 124 5.65 7.54 -0.42
N PRO A 125 6.83 6.89 -0.50
CA PRO A 125 7.96 7.38 -1.28
C PRO A 125 7.62 7.51 -2.77
N ALA A 126 8.21 8.49 -3.45
CA ALA A 126 8.00 8.75 -4.87
C ALA A 126 8.21 7.48 -5.74
N GLY A 127 9.27 6.71 -5.47
CA GLY A 127 9.55 5.48 -6.23
C GLY A 127 8.44 4.42 -6.13
N ILE A 128 7.74 4.33 -4.99
CA ILE A 128 6.60 3.42 -4.82
C ILE A 128 5.37 3.95 -5.56
N ARG A 129 5.08 5.25 -5.44
CA ARG A 129 4.00 5.90 -6.18
C ARG A 129 4.18 5.70 -7.69
N ASP A 130 5.37 5.92 -8.21
CA ASP A 130 5.64 5.77 -9.65
C ASP A 130 5.50 4.31 -10.10
N ARG A 131 5.87 3.35 -9.24
CA ARG A 131 5.64 1.92 -9.50
C ARG A 131 4.16 1.60 -9.58
N LEU A 132 3.33 2.12 -8.68
CA LEU A 132 1.88 1.93 -8.74
C LEU A 132 1.29 2.52 -10.01
N ILE A 133 1.67 3.75 -10.36
CA ILE A 133 1.24 4.41 -11.59
C ILE A 133 1.57 3.55 -12.81
N ARG A 134 2.79 3.00 -12.88
CA ARG A 134 3.17 2.07 -13.97
C ARG A 134 2.28 0.83 -14.01
N MET A 135 2.01 0.20 -12.86
CA MET A 135 1.16 -0.99 -12.81
C MET A 135 -0.28 -0.70 -13.26
N CYS A 136 -0.87 0.39 -12.79
CA CYS A 136 -2.22 0.82 -13.20
C CYS A 136 -2.26 1.16 -14.70
N ARG A 137 -1.23 1.85 -15.24
CA ARG A 137 -1.10 2.14 -16.67
C ARG A 137 -1.03 0.87 -17.52
N ASN A 138 -0.21 -0.09 -17.10
CA ASN A 138 -0.06 -1.36 -17.82
C ASN A 138 -1.38 -2.13 -17.84
N PHE A 139 -2.07 -2.20 -16.70
CA PHE A 139 -3.38 -2.85 -16.63
C PHE A 139 -4.43 -2.15 -17.50
N LEU A 140 -4.49 -0.81 -17.47
CA LEU A 140 -5.46 -0.04 -18.23
C LEU A 140 -5.33 -0.24 -19.74
N TRP A 141 -4.10 -0.24 -20.27
CA TRP A 141 -3.87 -0.32 -21.72
C TRP A 141 -3.64 -1.75 -22.20
N GLY A 142 -2.83 -2.52 -21.47
CA GLY A 142 -2.39 -3.86 -21.81
C GLY A 142 -3.24 -4.99 -21.22
N GLY A 143 -4.09 -4.69 -20.23
CA GLY A 143 -4.86 -5.72 -19.51
C GLY A 143 -4.02 -6.60 -18.59
N GLN A 144 -2.75 -6.27 -18.39
CA GLN A 144 -1.77 -7.04 -17.62
C GLN A 144 -0.91 -6.06 -16.82
N CYS A 145 -0.55 -6.35 -15.56
CA CYS A 145 0.13 -5.36 -14.70
C CYS A 145 1.65 -5.26 -14.97
N TYR A 146 2.32 -6.36 -15.34
CA TYR A 146 3.78 -6.40 -15.54
C TYR A 146 4.21 -6.36 -17.01
N VAL A 147 3.27 -6.54 -17.95
CA VAL A 147 3.60 -6.67 -19.37
C VAL A 147 3.07 -5.47 -20.15
N PHE A 148 3.99 -4.67 -20.68
CA PHE A 148 3.64 -3.55 -21.55
C PHE A 148 3.56 -4.00 -23.01
N LYS A 149 2.37 -4.41 -23.46
CA LYS A 149 2.15 -4.88 -24.85
C LYS A 149 1.54 -3.83 -25.80
N LYS A 150 0.95 -2.74 -25.28
CA LYS A 150 0.18 -1.77 -26.09
C LYS A 150 0.60 -0.33 -25.81
N LYS A 151 0.75 0.47 -26.87
CA LYS A 151 1.00 1.93 -26.77
C LYS A 151 -0.21 2.61 -26.10
N ALA A 152 0.05 3.52 -25.17
CA ALA A 152 -0.99 4.30 -24.52
C ALA A 152 -1.72 5.16 -25.55
N LEU A 153 -3.06 5.08 -25.59
CA LEU A 153 -3.88 5.83 -26.55
C LEU A 153 -4.19 7.26 -26.06
N VAL A 154 -4.11 7.47 -24.73
CA VAL A 154 -4.41 8.73 -24.06
C VAL A 154 -3.33 9.01 -23.01
N ALA A 155 -2.97 10.28 -22.84
CA ALA A 155 -1.99 10.72 -21.85
C ALA A 155 -2.48 10.38 -20.43
N TRP A 156 -1.59 9.89 -19.57
CA TRP A 156 -1.98 9.43 -18.24
C TRP A 156 -2.54 10.56 -17.39
N GLU A 157 -1.99 11.76 -17.55
CA GLU A 157 -2.38 12.99 -16.87
C GLU A 157 -3.84 13.35 -17.18
N SER A 158 -4.28 13.14 -18.43
CA SER A 158 -5.67 13.43 -18.83
C SER A 158 -6.72 12.47 -18.26
N ILE A 159 -6.30 11.30 -17.75
CA ILE A 159 -7.20 10.32 -17.12
C ILE A 159 -7.39 10.65 -15.63
N LEU A 160 -6.38 11.27 -15.01
CA LEU A 160 -6.43 11.73 -13.63
C LEU A 160 -7.22 13.04 -13.47
N SER A 161 -7.41 13.78 -14.57
CA SER A 161 -8.28 14.96 -14.60
C SER A 161 -9.75 14.58 -14.41
N ARG A 162 -10.50 15.42 -13.69
CA ARG A 162 -11.95 15.25 -13.53
C ARG A 162 -12.66 15.23 -14.90
N PRO A 163 -13.82 14.55 -15.04
CA PRO A 163 -14.50 14.34 -16.33
C PRO A 163 -14.80 15.62 -17.10
N ASP A 164 -14.98 16.74 -16.39
CA ASP A 164 -15.23 18.09 -16.91
C ASP A 164 -14.03 18.73 -17.64
N GLN A 165 -12.82 18.18 -17.48
CA GLN A 165 -11.57 18.76 -18.01
C GLN A 165 -10.91 17.92 -19.12
N ILE A 166 -11.53 16.85 -19.59
CA ILE A 166 -10.95 15.98 -20.64
C ILE A 166 -11.08 16.66 -22.01
N LYS A 167 -10.10 17.49 -22.36
CA LYS A 167 -9.91 17.99 -23.74
C LYS A 167 -9.44 16.82 -24.61
N THR A 168 -10.36 16.16 -25.30
CA THR A 168 -10.02 15.16 -26.32
C THR A 168 -9.21 15.85 -27.43
N ARG A 169 -7.97 15.40 -27.66
CA ARG A 169 -7.22 15.85 -28.86
C ARG A 169 -7.96 15.32 -30.10
N PRO A 170 -8.21 16.16 -31.12
CA PRO A 170 -8.86 15.68 -32.34
C PRO A 170 -7.95 14.65 -33.03
N ARG A 171 -8.56 13.52 -33.39
CA ARG A 171 -7.96 12.45 -34.19
C ARG A 171 -7.61 13.04 -35.56
N LYS A 172 -6.32 13.29 -35.83
CA LYS A 172 -5.88 13.68 -37.18
C LYS A 172 -6.25 12.54 -38.14
N SER A 173 -7.23 12.77 -39.01
CA SER A 173 -7.56 11.88 -40.11
C SER A 173 -6.50 12.03 -41.20
N ASN A 174 -5.67 11.00 -41.37
CA ASN A 174 -4.79 10.91 -42.53
C ASN A 174 -5.59 10.39 -43.72
N TYR A 175 -6.38 11.26 -44.35
CA TYR A 175 -6.89 11.05 -45.70
C TYR A 175 -6.89 12.37 -46.46
N SER A 176 -5.73 12.72 -47.00
CA SER A 176 -5.60 13.62 -48.14
C SER A 176 -4.26 13.38 -48.80
N ASN A 177 -4.25 12.56 -49.85
CA ASN A 177 -3.38 12.69 -51.02
C ASN A 177 -3.67 11.56 -52.02
N ALA A 178 -4.70 11.78 -52.83
CA ALA A 178 -4.84 11.11 -54.12
C ALA A 178 -5.63 12.03 -55.05
N LYS A 179 -4.95 12.94 -55.73
CA LYS A 179 -5.33 13.50 -57.03
C LYS A 179 -4.23 14.43 -57.55
N LYS A 180 -3.50 13.95 -58.58
CA LYS A 180 -3.21 14.63 -59.86
C LYS A 180 -1.85 14.21 -60.42
N SER A 181 -1.87 13.37 -61.46
CA SER A 181 -1.03 13.54 -62.67
C SER A 181 -1.37 12.43 -63.68
N THR A 182 -2.08 12.81 -64.74
CA THR A 182 -2.11 12.09 -66.03
C THR A 182 -1.56 13.06 -67.06
N PRO A 183 -0.53 12.70 -67.84
CA PRO A 183 -0.15 13.44 -69.04
C PRO A 183 -0.58 12.66 -70.30
N LYS A 184 -1.34 13.31 -71.17
CA LYS A 184 -1.02 13.56 -72.58
C LYS A 184 -2.10 14.46 -73.19
#